data_AF-A0A543G8P6-F1
#
_entry.id   AF-A0A543G8P6-F1
#
_cell.length_a   1.000
_cell.length_b   1.000
_cell.length_c   1.000
_cell.angle_alpha   90.00
_cell.angle_beta   90.00
_cell.angle_gamma   90.00
#
_symmetry.space_group_name_H-M   'P 1'
#
loop_
_entity.id
_entity.type
_entity.pdbx_description
1 polymer ?
#
loop_
_entity_poly.entity_id
_entity_poly.type
_entity_poly.pdbx_seq_one_letter_code
_entity_poly.pdbx_strand_id
1 'polypeptide(L)'
;MSKYLLSCHSNSNFAFYMESNNQIHFEISERKILLKLFDIIVIFISLYLEGLIFNLQYFLNFFTQISYVFVLLSYILGYGAIFEMYNLQVASNFNQITKSVLMTSFAIVISYLFTPIYSPSLPNNRIYILLFLFTVLFSLLSWRMFYLYLFTKQKFKKKVVLICDPEQLEELVLGLEQADPHTKVKAYLNTDTENPFQFNLNGIKSLKLDELKSFLIERNISEIVIDVKKTEMITFELYKELLEILQNQYPIKEYTQLYENISQRIPVQYLSRDFYRYFPFSFNNQNRLYLFYRVIYIKNTYISRKNRGYGIYF
;
A
#
# COMPACT_ATOMS: atom_id res chain seq x y z
N MET A 1 -20.76 62.36 11.98
CA MET A 1 -19.63 61.67 12.64
C MET A 1 -19.89 60.17 12.55
N SER A 2 -19.65 59.58 11.38
CA SER A 2 -19.96 58.18 11.05
C SER A 2 -19.17 57.74 9.82
N LYS A 3 -18.88 56.44 9.77
CA LYS A 3 -18.32 55.60 8.68
C LYS A 3 -16.80 55.36 8.66
N TYR A 4 -16.44 54.19 9.21
CA TYR A 4 -15.71 53.10 8.55
C TYR A 4 -15.01 53.42 7.23
N LEU A 5 -13.71 53.14 7.16
CA LEU A 5 -13.02 52.49 6.02
C LEU A 5 -11.66 51.96 6.50
N LEU A 6 -11.61 50.65 6.77
CA LEU A 6 -10.37 49.87 6.90
C LEU A 6 -9.84 49.61 5.49
N SER A 7 -8.63 50.11 5.22
CA SER A 7 -7.83 49.80 4.04
C SER A 7 -6.94 48.60 4.36
N CYS A 8 -7.26 47.44 3.78
CA CYS A 8 -6.33 46.31 3.66
C CYS A 8 -5.65 46.40 2.30
N HIS A 9 -4.35 46.68 2.27
CA HIS A 9 -3.52 46.44 1.10
C HIS A 9 -2.05 46.26 1.52
N SER A 10 -1.56 45.02 1.50
CA SER A 10 -0.21 44.71 1.01
C SER A 10 -0.09 43.20 0.75
N ASN A 11 -0.53 42.81 -0.45
CA ASN A 11 -0.05 41.62 -1.13
C ASN A 11 1.47 41.76 -1.32
N SER A 12 2.25 40.77 -0.88
CA SER A 12 3.63 40.60 -1.34
C SER A 12 3.93 39.12 -1.57
N ASN A 13 3.80 38.75 -2.84
CA ASN A 13 4.68 37.87 -3.60
C ASN A 13 5.13 36.55 -2.94
N PHE A 14 4.25 35.53 -2.99
CA PHE A 14 4.69 34.14 -3.02
C PHE A 14 5.14 33.81 -4.45
N ALA A 15 6.44 33.95 -4.70
CA ALA A 15 7.07 33.50 -5.93
C ALA A 15 7.10 31.97 -5.94
N PHE A 16 6.25 31.38 -6.79
CA PHE A 16 6.35 29.98 -7.21
C PHE A 16 7.67 29.80 -7.99
N TYR A 17 8.67 29.18 -7.36
CA TYR A 17 9.82 28.66 -8.09
C TYR A 17 9.41 27.36 -8.78
N MET A 18 9.32 27.40 -10.11
CA MET A 18 9.34 26.21 -10.96
C MET A 18 10.76 25.65 -10.98
N GLU A 19 10.98 24.54 -10.30
CA GLU A 19 12.17 23.72 -10.47
C GLU A 19 11.94 22.78 -11.67
N SER A 20 12.63 23.04 -12.78
CA SER A 20 12.58 22.19 -13.98
C SER A 20 13.37 20.91 -13.74
N ASN A 21 12.74 19.95 -13.08
CA ASN A 21 13.08 18.55 -13.18
C ASN A 21 11.92 17.90 -13.94
N ASN A 22 12.17 17.36 -15.14
CA ASN A 22 11.20 16.52 -15.86
C ASN A 22 11.04 15.16 -15.13
N GLN A 23 10.65 15.22 -13.86
CA GLN A 23 10.07 14.10 -13.15
C GLN A 23 8.61 14.09 -13.57
N ILE A 24 8.23 13.14 -14.42
CA ILE A 24 6.84 12.95 -14.81
C ILE A 24 6.09 12.51 -13.54
N HIS A 25 5.49 13.48 -12.85
CA HIS A 25 4.67 13.23 -11.68
C HIS A 25 3.29 12.79 -12.15
N PHE A 26 3.13 11.49 -12.36
CA PHE A 26 1.80 10.93 -12.60
C PHE A 26 0.96 11.04 -11.35
N GLU A 27 -0.22 11.65 -11.48
CA GLU A 27 -1.22 11.67 -10.42
C GLU A 27 -1.68 10.24 -10.07
N ILE A 28 -2.20 10.08 -8.85
CA ILE A 28 -2.69 8.78 -8.34
C ILE A 28 -3.81 8.21 -9.24
N SER A 29 -4.64 9.09 -9.81
CA SER A 29 -5.71 8.78 -10.77
C SER A 29 -5.13 8.21 -12.07
N GLU A 30 -4.13 8.87 -12.65
CA GLU A 30 -3.51 8.50 -13.93
C GLU A 30 -2.88 7.12 -13.88
N ARG A 31 -2.16 6.80 -12.80
CA ARG A 31 -1.52 5.48 -12.63
C ARG A 31 -2.55 4.35 -12.62
N LYS A 32 -3.72 4.56 -12.00
CA LYS A 32 -4.80 3.58 -11.98
C LYS A 32 -5.41 3.37 -13.37
N ILE A 33 -5.59 4.45 -14.12
CA ILE A 33 -6.10 4.39 -15.50
C ILE A 33 -5.11 3.67 -16.40
N LEU A 34 -3.82 3.99 -16.27
CA LEU A 34 -2.73 3.35 -17.01
C LEU A 34 -2.71 1.83 -16.75
N LEU A 35 -2.78 1.41 -15.47
CA LEU A 35 -2.85 0.00 -15.11
C LEU A 35 -4.01 -0.74 -15.81
N LYS A 36 -5.22 -0.16 -15.76
CA LYS A 36 -6.41 -0.72 -16.41
C LYS A 36 -6.24 -0.87 -17.92
N LEU A 37 -5.75 0.18 -18.56
CA LEU A 37 -5.58 0.23 -20.00
C LEU A 37 -4.57 -0.80 -20.49
N PHE A 38 -3.42 -0.92 -19.81
CA PHE A 38 -2.41 -1.89 -20.20
C PHE A 38 -2.82 -3.33 -19.90
N ASP A 39 -3.52 -3.62 -18.80
CA ASP A 39 -4.03 -4.98 -18.57
C ASP A 39 -4.91 -5.45 -19.74
N ILE A 40 -5.78 -4.57 -20.22
CA ILE A 40 -6.65 -4.83 -21.39
C ILE A 40 -5.77 -5.11 -22.62
N ILE A 41 -4.86 -4.19 -22.95
CA ILE A 41 -4.01 -4.32 -24.13
C ILE A 41 -3.19 -5.61 -24.11
N VAL A 42 -2.52 -5.93 -22.99
CA VAL A 42 -1.64 -7.10 -22.92
C VAL A 42 -2.45 -8.40 -23.05
N ILE A 43 -3.65 -8.48 -22.46
CA ILE A 43 -4.52 -9.67 -22.63
C ILE A 43 -4.93 -9.83 -24.09
N PHE A 44 -5.46 -8.78 -24.72
CA PHE A 44 -5.93 -8.87 -26.10
C PHE A 44 -4.79 -9.16 -27.08
N ILE A 45 -3.62 -8.53 -26.91
CA ILE A 45 -2.44 -8.84 -27.71
C ILE A 45 -2.01 -10.29 -27.51
N SER A 46 -1.96 -10.77 -26.26
CA SER A 46 -1.53 -12.14 -25.97
C SER A 46 -2.46 -13.18 -26.61
N LEU A 47 -3.78 -12.98 -26.51
CA LEU A 47 -4.77 -13.85 -27.16
C LEU A 47 -4.65 -13.85 -28.69
N TYR A 48 -4.41 -12.68 -29.28
CA TYR A 48 -4.23 -12.57 -30.73
C TYR A 48 -2.93 -13.24 -31.19
N LEU A 49 -1.81 -13.00 -30.50
CA LEU A 49 -0.52 -13.62 -30.77
C LEU A 49 -0.58 -15.14 -30.64
N GLU A 50 -1.24 -15.66 -29.61
CA GLU A 50 -1.42 -17.10 -29.44
C GLU A 50 -2.26 -17.70 -30.57
N GLY A 51 -3.33 -17.00 -30.98
CA GLY A 51 -4.13 -17.36 -32.15
C GLY A 51 -3.30 -17.49 -33.44
N LEU A 52 -2.35 -16.58 -33.65
CA LEU A 52 -1.45 -16.60 -34.81
C LEU A 52 -0.36 -17.68 -34.71
N ILE A 53 0.36 -17.74 -33.59
CA ILE A 53 1.53 -18.62 -33.41
C ILE A 53 1.11 -20.10 -33.45
N PHE A 54 -0.02 -20.44 -32.82
CA PHE A 54 -0.52 -21.81 -32.75
C PHE A 54 -1.61 -22.12 -33.79
N ASN A 55 -1.90 -21.17 -34.68
CA ASN A 55 -2.94 -21.26 -35.71
C ASN A 55 -4.32 -21.68 -35.16
N LEU A 56 -4.69 -21.10 -34.01
CA LEU A 56 -5.91 -21.43 -33.28
C LEU A 56 -7.06 -20.56 -33.79
N GLN A 57 -7.85 -21.12 -34.72
CA GLN A 57 -9.04 -20.47 -35.28
C GLN A 57 -10.03 -20.02 -34.20
N TYR A 58 -10.10 -20.73 -33.07
CA TYR A 58 -10.95 -20.34 -31.94
C TYR A 58 -10.62 -18.94 -31.41
N PHE A 59 -9.33 -18.62 -31.22
CA PHE A 59 -8.91 -17.31 -30.73
C PHE A 59 -8.97 -16.23 -31.81
N LEU A 60 -8.76 -16.57 -33.08
CA LEU A 60 -8.91 -15.61 -34.18
C LEU A 60 -10.38 -15.21 -34.38
N ASN A 61 -11.30 -16.19 -34.33
CA ASN A 61 -12.74 -15.95 -34.46
C ASN A 61 -13.32 -15.20 -33.25
N PHE A 62 -12.66 -15.21 -32.10
CA PHE A 62 -13.05 -14.38 -30.96
C PHE A 62 -13.06 -12.88 -31.34
N PHE A 63 -12.12 -12.43 -32.18
CA PHE A 63 -12.01 -11.02 -32.57
C PHE A 63 -13.00 -10.58 -33.66
N THR A 64 -13.69 -11.52 -34.32
CA THR A 64 -14.63 -11.18 -35.40
C THR A 64 -15.93 -10.61 -34.86
N GLN A 65 -16.29 -10.92 -33.61
CA GLN A 65 -17.55 -10.51 -33.01
C GLN A 65 -17.34 -9.57 -31.82
N ILE A 66 -17.87 -8.35 -31.94
CA ILE A 66 -17.64 -7.29 -30.95
C ILE A 66 -18.23 -7.60 -29.56
N SER A 67 -19.29 -8.40 -29.49
CA SER A 67 -19.89 -8.80 -28.21
C SER A 67 -18.93 -9.62 -27.36
N TYR A 68 -18.14 -10.51 -27.98
CA TYR A 68 -17.17 -11.37 -27.29
C TYR A 68 -16.08 -10.54 -26.62
N VAL A 69 -15.57 -9.54 -27.35
CA VAL A 69 -14.58 -8.57 -26.88
C VAL A 69 -15.13 -7.74 -25.73
N PHE A 70 -16.34 -7.19 -25.89
CA PHE A 70 -16.95 -6.31 -24.89
C PHE A 70 -17.24 -7.04 -23.56
N VAL A 71 -17.73 -8.28 -23.63
CA VAL A 71 -17.97 -9.10 -22.42
C VAL A 71 -16.67 -9.39 -21.70
N LEU A 72 -15.59 -9.76 -22.42
CA LEU A 72 -14.30 -10.02 -21.81
C LEU A 72 -13.74 -8.76 -21.13
N LEU A 73 -13.85 -7.61 -21.81
CA LEU A 73 -13.42 -6.32 -21.28
C LEU A 73 -14.17 -5.95 -19.99
N SER A 74 -15.48 -6.17 -19.96
CA SER A 74 -16.31 -5.97 -18.78
C SER A 74 -15.85 -6.84 -17.60
N TYR A 75 -15.55 -8.12 -17.85
CA TYR A 75 -15.04 -9.01 -16.80
C TYR A 75 -13.65 -8.66 -16.30
N ILE A 76 -12.73 -8.24 -17.18
CA ILE A 76 -11.39 -7.79 -16.77
C ILE A 76 -11.52 -6.60 -15.81
N LEU A 77 -12.31 -5.58 -16.19
CA LEU A 77 -12.50 -4.40 -15.36
C LEU A 77 -13.29 -4.67 -14.08
N GLY A 78 -14.35 -5.48 -14.16
CA GLY A 78 -15.22 -5.82 -13.04
C GLY A 78 -14.49 -6.66 -11.99
N TYR A 79 -13.94 -7.82 -12.38
CA TYR A 79 -13.20 -8.68 -11.45
C TYR A 79 -11.91 -8.05 -10.98
N GLY A 80 -11.20 -7.29 -11.84
CA GLY A 80 -10.03 -6.54 -11.42
C GLY A 80 -10.35 -5.48 -10.37
N ALA A 81 -11.55 -4.89 -10.39
CA ALA A 81 -12.00 -3.99 -9.33
C ALA A 81 -12.37 -4.76 -8.04
N ILE A 82 -13.11 -5.87 -8.15
CA ILE A 82 -13.54 -6.69 -7.01
C ILE A 82 -12.35 -7.23 -6.21
N PHE A 83 -11.31 -7.71 -6.90
CA PHE A 83 -10.11 -8.26 -6.25
C PHE A 83 -9.01 -7.22 -6.01
N GLU A 84 -9.36 -5.93 -6.02
CA GLU A 84 -8.46 -4.80 -5.74
C GLU A 84 -7.19 -4.75 -6.60
N MET A 85 -7.22 -5.30 -7.81
CA MET A 85 -6.09 -5.33 -8.73
C MET A 85 -5.64 -3.93 -9.18
N TYR A 86 -6.53 -2.94 -9.03
CA TYR A 86 -6.29 -1.52 -9.36
C TYR A 86 -6.00 -0.65 -8.12
N ASN A 87 -5.91 -1.24 -6.92
CA ASN A 87 -5.42 -0.53 -5.75
C ASN A 87 -3.90 -0.39 -5.85
N LEU A 88 -3.36 0.84 -5.75
CA LEU A 88 -1.93 1.10 -5.88
C LEU A 88 -1.10 0.45 -4.76
N GLN A 89 -1.68 0.29 -3.57
CA GLN A 89 -1.03 -0.39 -2.46
C GLN A 89 -0.86 -1.88 -2.75
N VAL A 90 -1.91 -2.52 -3.27
CA VAL A 90 -1.88 -3.93 -3.70
C VAL A 90 -0.93 -4.12 -4.88
N ALA A 91 -1.01 -3.24 -5.88
CA ALA A 91 -0.21 -3.30 -7.10
C ALA A 91 1.29 -3.06 -6.89
N SER A 92 1.70 -2.51 -5.75
CA SER A 92 3.11 -2.29 -5.38
C SER A 92 3.71 -3.38 -4.49
N ASN A 93 2.88 -4.33 -4.02
CA ASN A 93 3.29 -5.44 -3.18
C ASN A 93 3.23 -6.76 -3.95
N PHE A 94 4.37 -7.41 -4.15
CA PHE A 94 4.49 -8.67 -4.92
C PHE A 94 3.47 -9.75 -4.47
N ASN A 95 3.41 -10.05 -3.18
CA ASN A 95 2.52 -11.11 -2.66
C ASN A 95 1.03 -10.77 -2.81
N GLN A 96 0.67 -9.49 -2.67
CA GLN A 96 -0.72 -9.06 -2.73
C GLN A 96 -1.20 -9.03 -4.19
N ILE A 97 -0.37 -8.52 -5.12
CA ILE A 97 -0.72 -8.50 -6.53
C ILE A 97 -0.79 -9.90 -7.14
N THR A 98 0.11 -10.82 -6.78
CA THR A 98 0.04 -12.20 -7.32
C THR A 98 -1.25 -12.89 -6.92
N LYS A 99 -1.65 -12.76 -5.64
CA LYS A 99 -2.92 -13.30 -5.14
C LYS A 99 -4.13 -12.67 -5.85
N SER A 100 -4.13 -11.34 -6.01
CA SER A 100 -5.19 -10.61 -6.70
C SER A 100 -5.32 -11.04 -8.17
N VAL A 101 -4.19 -11.14 -8.89
CA VAL A 101 -4.16 -11.58 -10.29
C VAL A 101 -4.64 -13.02 -10.44
N LEU A 102 -4.22 -13.93 -9.56
CA LEU A 102 -4.68 -15.32 -9.58
C LEU A 102 -6.20 -15.39 -9.44
N MET A 103 -6.78 -14.78 -8.40
CA MET A 103 -8.23 -14.77 -8.19
C MET A 103 -8.98 -14.14 -9.36
N THR A 104 -8.48 -13.02 -9.88
CA THR A 104 -9.07 -12.31 -11.02
C THR A 104 -9.08 -13.17 -12.28
N SER A 105 -7.94 -13.80 -12.62
CA SER A 105 -7.82 -14.64 -13.82
C SER A 105 -8.78 -15.83 -13.80
N PHE A 106 -8.87 -16.54 -12.66
CA PHE A 106 -9.82 -17.64 -12.51
C PHE A 106 -11.27 -17.17 -12.63
N ALA A 107 -11.63 -16.07 -11.97
CA ALA A 107 -13.00 -15.53 -12.02
C ALA A 107 -13.40 -15.07 -13.42
N ILE A 108 -12.49 -14.41 -14.16
CA ILE A 108 -12.70 -14.02 -15.55
C ILE A 108 -12.95 -15.26 -16.41
N VAL A 109 -12.07 -16.25 -16.36
CA VAL A 109 -12.12 -17.42 -17.23
C VAL A 109 -13.38 -18.24 -16.97
N ILE A 110 -13.70 -18.51 -15.70
CA ILE A 110 -14.93 -19.22 -15.32
C ILE A 110 -16.14 -18.44 -15.85
N SER A 111 -16.26 -17.16 -15.51
CA SER A 111 -17.43 -16.36 -15.91
C SER A 111 -17.57 -16.25 -17.42
N TYR A 112 -16.45 -16.09 -18.13
CA TYR A 112 -16.44 -15.96 -19.57
C TYR A 112 -16.89 -17.24 -20.29
N LEU A 113 -16.43 -18.41 -19.83
CA LEU A 113 -16.80 -19.70 -20.41
C LEU A 113 -18.25 -20.10 -20.10
N PHE A 114 -18.79 -19.64 -18.97
CA PHE A 114 -20.18 -19.93 -18.55
C PHE A 114 -21.20 -18.88 -19.01
N THR A 115 -20.86 -17.98 -19.94
CA THR A 115 -21.77 -16.94 -20.48
C THR A 115 -22.17 -17.20 -21.94
N PRO A 116 -22.97 -18.24 -22.21
CA PRO A 116 -23.11 -18.83 -23.56
C PRO A 116 -23.72 -17.92 -24.64
N ILE A 117 -24.50 -16.90 -24.27
CA ILE A 117 -25.22 -16.05 -25.23
C ILE A 117 -24.32 -14.92 -25.76
N TYR A 118 -23.49 -14.34 -24.90
CA TYR A 118 -22.70 -13.16 -25.21
C TYR A 118 -21.19 -13.44 -25.30
N SER A 119 -20.75 -14.66 -25.02
CA SER A 119 -19.38 -15.14 -25.19
C SER A 119 -19.34 -16.26 -26.25
N PRO A 120 -18.16 -16.58 -26.82
CA PRO A 120 -18.04 -17.63 -27.81
C PRO A 120 -18.46 -18.97 -27.21
N SER A 121 -19.05 -19.82 -28.05
CA SER A 121 -19.40 -21.19 -27.64
C SER A 121 -18.19 -21.92 -27.05
N LEU A 122 -18.45 -22.80 -26.08
CA LEU A 122 -17.42 -23.61 -25.44
C LEU A 122 -16.61 -24.36 -26.51
N PRO A 123 -15.27 -24.29 -26.47
CA PRO A 123 -14.45 -24.95 -27.48
C PRO A 123 -14.62 -26.46 -27.42
N ASN A 124 -14.67 -27.09 -28.60
CA ASN A 124 -14.78 -28.55 -28.73
C ASN A 124 -13.61 -29.28 -28.04
N ASN A 125 -12.40 -28.72 -28.13
CA ASN A 125 -11.23 -29.25 -27.44
C ASN A 125 -11.03 -28.55 -26.09
N ARG A 126 -10.98 -29.34 -25.01
CA ARG A 126 -10.79 -28.84 -23.64
C ARG A 126 -9.43 -28.19 -23.41
N ILE A 127 -8.43 -28.50 -24.23
CA ILE A 127 -7.11 -27.87 -24.16
C ILE A 127 -7.21 -26.35 -24.39
N TYR A 128 -8.14 -25.88 -25.23
CA TYR A 128 -8.31 -24.45 -25.49
C TYR A 128 -8.77 -23.67 -24.25
N ILE A 129 -9.48 -24.33 -23.32
CA ILE A 129 -9.85 -23.74 -22.03
C ILE A 129 -8.61 -23.50 -21.18
N LEU A 130 -7.70 -24.48 -21.13
CA LEU A 130 -6.45 -24.36 -20.38
C LEU A 130 -5.53 -23.30 -20.98
N LEU A 131 -5.42 -23.25 -22.31
CA LEU A 131 -4.66 -22.22 -23.02
C LEU A 131 -5.23 -20.84 -22.72
N PHE A 132 -6.55 -20.66 -22.82
CA PHE A 132 -7.20 -19.39 -22.48
C PHE A 132 -6.92 -18.96 -21.04
N LEU A 133 -7.01 -19.89 -20.08
CA LEU A 133 -6.67 -19.63 -18.68
C LEU A 133 -5.22 -19.16 -18.52
N PHE A 134 -4.28 -19.91 -19.09
CA PHE A 134 -2.85 -19.59 -18.99
C PHE A 134 -2.52 -18.27 -19.68
N THR A 135 -3.15 -17.96 -20.80
CA THR A 135 -2.91 -16.72 -21.52
C THR A 135 -3.40 -15.51 -20.73
N VAL A 136 -4.60 -15.56 -20.16
CA VAL A 136 -5.08 -14.48 -19.27
C VAL A 136 -4.18 -14.35 -18.03
N LEU A 137 -3.84 -15.47 -17.39
CA LEU A 137 -3.05 -15.50 -16.15
C LEU A 137 -1.62 -14.99 -16.38
N PHE A 138 -0.91 -15.51 -17.38
CA PHE A 138 0.48 -15.12 -17.66
C PHE A 138 0.58 -13.74 -18.27
N SER A 139 -0.38 -13.31 -19.09
CA SER A 139 -0.46 -11.93 -19.58
C SER A 139 -0.52 -10.94 -18.42
N LEU A 140 -1.47 -11.14 -17.50
CA LEU A 140 -1.61 -10.28 -16.33
C LEU A 140 -0.39 -10.35 -15.41
N LEU A 141 0.11 -11.55 -15.09
CA LEU A 141 1.29 -11.69 -14.25
C LEU A 141 2.51 -11.00 -14.86
N SER A 142 2.79 -11.23 -16.15
CA SER A 142 3.92 -10.63 -16.85
C SER A 142 3.85 -9.10 -16.78
N TRP A 143 2.69 -8.52 -17.12
CA TRP A 143 2.51 -7.08 -17.03
C TRP A 143 2.62 -6.54 -15.60
N ARG A 144 2.08 -7.25 -14.61
CA ARG A 144 2.17 -6.83 -13.20
C ARG A 144 3.60 -6.92 -12.65
N MET A 145 4.38 -7.92 -13.06
CA MET A 145 5.80 -7.99 -12.73
C MET A 145 6.59 -6.88 -13.39
N PHE A 146 6.28 -6.56 -14.65
CA PHE A 146 6.88 -5.44 -15.36
C PHE A 146 6.57 -4.09 -14.69
N TYR A 147 5.30 -3.87 -14.31
CA TYR A 147 4.88 -2.69 -13.56
C TYR A 147 5.62 -2.59 -12.22
N LEU A 148 5.69 -3.68 -11.45
CA LEU A 148 6.46 -3.72 -10.21
C LEU A 148 7.94 -3.39 -10.46
N TYR A 149 8.56 -3.97 -11.48
CA TYR A 149 9.96 -3.71 -11.78
C TYR A 149 10.25 -2.24 -12.09
N LEU A 150 9.38 -1.58 -12.87
CA LEU A 150 9.54 -0.16 -13.23
C LEU A 150 9.25 0.78 -12.05
N PHE A 151 8.13 0.58 -11.34
CA PHE A 151 7.62 1.55 -10.37
C PHE A 151 8.02 1.26 -8.92
N THR A 152 8.40 0.03 -8.57
CA THR A 152 8.93 -0.29 -7.22
C THR A 152 10.35 0.21 -7.03
N LYS A 153 11.12 0.39 -8.12
CA LYS A 153 12.42 1.09 -8.09
C LYS A 153 12.28 2.56 -7.69
N GLN A 154 11.08 3.11 -7.77
CA GLN A 154 10.75 4.49 -7.42
C GLN A 154 10.17 4.61 -6.00
N LYS A 155 10.58 3.73 -5.06
CA LYS A 155 10.40 4.00 -3.63
C LYS A 155 11.29 5.19 -3.24
N PHE A 156 10.72 6.38 -3.37
CA PHE A 156 11.33 7.63 -2.93
C PHE A 156 11.81 7.50 -1.49
N LYS A 157 12.99 8.06 -1.19
CA LYS A 157 13.49 8.14 0.18
C LYS A 157 12.52 8.99 0.98
N LYS A 158 11.68 8.35 1.81
CA LYS A 158 10.72 9.05 2.65
C LYS A 158 11.48 9.72 3.79
N LYS A 159 11.37 11.04 3.87
CA LYS A 159 11.94 11.81 4.98
C LYS A 159 10.84 12.05 5.98
N VAL A 160 11.05 11.61 7.21
CA VAL A 160 10.03 11.64 8.26
C VAL A 160 10.47 12.55 9.40
N VAL A 161 9.51 13.28 9.96
CA VAL A 161 9.63 13.91 11.28
C VAL A 161 8.87 13.05 12.28
N LEU A 162 9.53 12.67 13.37
CA LEU A 162 8.95 11.84 14.42
C LEU A 162 8.58 12.69 15.63
N ILE A 163 7.35 12.56 16.13
CA ILE A 163 6.89 13.19 17.36
C ILE A 163 6.87 12.09 18.43
N CYS A 164 7.83 12.14 19.36
CA CYS A 164 7.98 11.10 20.38
C CYS A 164 8.79 11.57 21.59
N ASP A 165 8.72 10.77 22.66
CA ASP A 165 9.57 10.92 23.83
C ASP A 165 11.04 10.63 23.47
N PRO A 166 12.01 11.35 24.08
CA PRO A 166 13.43 11.19 23.78
C PRO A 166 13.95 9.80 24.17
N GLU A 167 13.40 9.20 25.23
CA GLU A 167 13.77 7.86 25.70
C GLU A 167 13.47 6.77 24.65
N GLN A 168 12.47 6.97 23.81
CA GLN A 168 12.01 5.99 22.82
C GLN A 168 12.54 6.27 21.41
N LEU A 169 13.17 7.43 21.21
CA LEU A 169 13.60 7.90 19.89
C LEU A 169 14.50 6.89 19.19
N GLU A 170 15.52 6.37 19.88
CA GLU A 170 16.47 5.42 19.29
C GLU A 170 15.77 4.13 18.83
N GLU A 171 14.89 3.60 19.67
CA GLU A 171 14.17 2.36 19.40
C GLU A 171 13.20 2.50 18.22
N LEU A 172 12.46 3.61 18.15
CA LEU A 172 11.51 3.89 17.07
C LEU A 172 12.22 4.17 15.74
N VAL A 173 13.34 4.90 15.76
CA VAL A 173 14.17 5.14 14.57
C VAL A 173 14.73 3.84 14.03
N LEU A 174 15.35 3.02 14.89
CA LEU A 174 15.88 1.72 14.50
C LEU A 174 14.77 0.80 13.96
N GLY A 175 13.60 0.80 14.60
CA GLY A 175 12.43 0.04 14.15
C GLY A 175 12.00 0.41 12.73
N LEU A 176 11.88 1.71 12.43
CA LEU A 176 11.49 2.18 11.10
C LEU A 176 12.57 1.92 10.04
N GLU A 177 13.84 2.20 10.35
CA GLU A 177 14.93 2.04 9.39
C GLU A 177 15.23 0.55 9.09
N GLN A 178 15.04 -0.35 10.07
CA GLN A 178 15.12 -1.79 9.86
C GLN A 178 13.93 -2.32 9.07
N ALA A 179 12.73 -1.77 9.30
CA ALA A 179 11.52 -2.15 8.56
C ALA A 179 11.57 -1.70 7.10
N ASP A 180 12.09 -0.50 6.83
CA ASP A 180 12.30 0.02 5.48
C ASP A 180 13.55 0.92 5.39
N PRO A 181 14.61 0.46 4.70
CA PRO A 181 15.82 1.25 4.48
C PRO A 181 15.58 2.56 3.70
N HIS A 182 14.46 2.68 3.00
CA HIS A 182 14.09 3.88 2.25
C HIS A 182 13.43 4.95 3.12
N THR A 183 12.99 4.61 4.34
CA THR A 183 12.43 5.56 5.30
C THR A 183 13.53 6.09 6.20
N LYS A 184 13.75 7.41 6.19
CA LYS A 184 14.79 8.09 6.97
C LYS A 184 14.19 9.15 7.86
N VAL A 185 14.37 8.98 9.17
CA VAL A 185 13.99 9.99 10.16
C VAL A 185 15.01 11.13 10.09
N LYS A 186 14.53 12.35 9.88
CA LYS A 186 15.40 13.55 9.73
C LYS A 186 15.39 14.45 10.95
N ALA A 187 14.29 14.43 11.68
CA ALA A 187 14.17 15.17 12.90
C ALA A 187 13.16 14.51 13.84
N TYR A 188 13.25 14.89 15.11
CA TYR A 188 12.25 14.55 16.10
C TYR A 188 11.78 15.79 16.86
N LEU A 189 10.52 15.77 17.27
CA LEU A 189 9.92 16.77 18.15
C LEU A 189 9.61 16.10 19.48
N ASN A 190 10.11 16.71 20.56
CA ASN A 190 9.97 16.20 21.90
C ASN A 190 8.57 16.51 22.45
N THR A 191 7.88 15.49 22.94
CA THR A 191 6.59 15.57 23.64
C THR A 191 6.73 15.84 25.14
N ASP A 192 7.90 15.60 25.73
CA ASP A 192 8.19 15.86 27.13
C ASP A 192 8.60 17.33 27.35
N THR A 193 7.72 18.12 27.96
CA THR A 193 8.03 19.50 28.34
C THR A 193 8.90 19.60 29.60
N GLU A 194 9.03 18.52 30.37
CA GLU A 194 9.74 18.51 31.65
C GLU A 194 11.23 18.15 31.49
N ASN A 195 11.58 17.36 30.47
CA ASN A 195 12.97 17.02 30.15
C ASN A 195 13.37 17.52 28.75
N PRO A 196 14.05 18.68 28.64
CA PRO A 196 14.55 19.20 27.35
C PRO A 196 15.78 18.44 26.84
N PHE A 197 15.98 17.18 27.26
CA PHE A 197 17.15 16.38 26.91
C PHE A 197 17.27 16.27 25.38
N GLN A 198 18.32 16.87 24.85
CA GLN A 198 18.69 16.75 23.44
C GLN A 198 19.42 15.43 23.25
N PHE A 199 18.68 14.42 22.79
CA PHE A 199 19.27 13.16 22.40
C PHE A 199 19.83 13.31 20.99
N ASN A 200 21.14 13.55 20.89
CA ASN A 200 21.83 13.67 19.60
C ASN A 200 22.10 12.28 19.02
N LEU A 201 21.09 11.70 18.37
CA LEU A 201 21.32 10.58 17.47
C LEU A 201 21.92 11.09 16.16
N ASN A 202 23.00 10.45 15.72
CA ASN A 202 23.76 10.85 14.54
C ASN A 202 22.85 11.13 13.33
N GLY A 203 22.75 12.40 12.95
CA GLY A 203 22.02 12.86 11.76
C GLY A 203 20.53 13.18 11.94
N ILE A 204 19.99 13.10 13.16
CA ILE A 204 18.60 13.47 13.48
C ILE A 204 18.59 14.78 14.29
N LYS A 205 17.91 15.81 13.78
CA LYS A 205 17.82 17.12 14.45
C LYS A 205 16.68 17.10 15.50
N SER A 206 16.94 17.62 16.70
CA SER A 206 15.87 17.99 17.65
C SER A 206 15.19 19.27 17.17
N LEU A 207 13.86 19.26 17.07
CA LEU A 207 13.04 20.41 16.68
C LEU A 207 12.22 20.93 17.85
N LYS A 208 12.07 22.25 17.89
CA LYS A 208 11.05 22.94 18.68
C LYS A 208 9.74 23.02 17.89
N LEU A 209 8.64 23.21 18.62
CA LEU A 209 7.30 23.35 18.05
C LEU A 209 7.26 24.47 16.97
N ASP A 210 7.77 25.65 17.30
CA ASP A 210 7.82 26.80 16.37
C ASP A 210 8.61 26.56 15.08
N GLU A 211 9.56 25.61 15.09
CA GLU A 211 10.41 25.27 13.93
C GLU A 211 9.78 24.19 13.04
N LEU A 212 8.68 23.56 13.46
CA LEU A 212 8.11 22.41 12.76
C LEU A 212 7.70 22.77 11.34
N LYS A 213 6.89 23.81 11.16
CA LYS A 213 6.37 24.23 9.85
C LYS A 213 7.46 24.63 8.87
N SER A 214 8.44 25.42 9.31
CA SER A 214 9.56 25.84 8.45
C SER A 214 10.42 24.65 8.05
N PHE A 215 10.68 23.72 8.98
CA PHE A 215 11.48 22.54 8.71
C PHE A 215 10.82 21.57 7.72
N LEU A 216 9.49 21.40 7.80
CA LEU A 216 8.73 20.56 6.86
C LEU A 216 8.95 21.00 5.41
N ILE A 217 8.92 22.31 5.17
CA ILE A 217 9.07 22.93 3.86
C ILE A 217 10.54 22.88 3.41
N GLU A 218 11.48 23.36 4.23
CA GLU A 218 12.90 23.49 3.85
C GLU A 218 13.58 22.14 3.55
N ARG A 219 13.16 21.07 4.24
CA ARG A 219 13.81 19.76 4.12
C ARG A 219 13.06 18.77 3.22
N ASN A 220 11.96 19.19 2.60
CA ASN A 220 11.06 18.35 1.80
C ASN A 220 10.66 17.08 2.59
N ILE A 221 10.07 17.28 3.77
CA ILE A 221 9.57 16.19 4.61
C ILE A 221 8.32 15.59 3.96
N SER A 222 8.28 14.27 3.86
CA SER A 222 7.19 13.56 3.19
C SER A 222 6.00 13.28 4.11
N GLU A 223 6.23 13.04 5.40
CA GLU A 223 5.17 12.75 6.37
C GLU A 223 5.63 13.00 7.82
N ILE A 224 4.65 13.26 8.69
CA ILE A 224 4.85 13.35 10.14
C ILE A 224 4.35 12.06 10.78
N VAL A 225 5.14 11.52 11.69
CA VAL A 225 4.81 10.28 12.41
C VAL A 225 4.68 10.59 13.88
N ILE A 226 3.59 10.17 14.49
CA ILE A 226 3.29 10.39 15.91
C ILE A 226 3.36 9.06 16.64
N ASP A 227 4.12 9.02 17.73
CA ASP A 227 4.02 7.96 18.72
C ASP A 227 2.91 8.28 19.74
N VAL A 228 1.90 7.42 19.81
CA VAL A 228 0.69 7.60 20.64
C VAL A 228 0.77 6.82 21.97
N LYS A 229 1.92 6.20 22.30
CA LYS A 229 2.07 5.39 23.52
C LYS A 229 1.59 6.09 24.79
N LYS A 230 1.78 7.41 24.92
CA LYS A 230 1.26 8.22 26.01
C LYS A 230 0.40 9.36 25.47
N THR A 231 -0.88 9.08 25.20
CA THR A 231 -1.87 10.09 24.78
C THR A 231 -1.99 11.27 25.74
N GLU A 232 -1.68 11.06 27.03
CA GLU A 232 -1.66 12.08 28.09
C GLU A 232 -0.60 13.18 27.86
N MET A 233 0.36 12.95 26.97
CA MET A 233 1.53 13.81 26.75
C MET A 233 1.39 14.74 25.52
N ILE A 234 0.25 14.68 24.81
CA ILE A 234 -0.02 15.59 23.69
C ILE A 234 -0.51 16.93 24.26
N THR A 235 0.35 17.95 24.25
CA THR A 235 -0.02 19.29 24.67
C THR A 235 -1.06 19.90 23.73
N PHE A 236 -1.93 20.77 24.25
CA PHE A 236 -2.93 21.48 23.44
C PHE A 236 -2.29 22.28 22.29
N GLU A 237 -1.10 22.84 22.53
CA GLU A 237 -0.30 23.57 21.55
C GLU A 237 0.12 22.68 20.38
N LEU A 238 0.66 21.49 20.66
CA LEU A 238 1.02 20.51 19.65
C LEU A 238 -0.20 20.03 18.86
N TYR A 239 -1.31 19.76 19.54
CA TYR A 239 -2.55 19.36 18.88
C TYR A 239 -3.06 20.43 17.91
N LYS A 240 -3.08 21.70 18.33
CA LYS A 240 -3.49 22.82 17.48
C LYS A 240 -2.57 22.95 16.26
N GLU A 241 -1.27 22.82 16.43
CA GLU A 241 -0.33 22.92 15.31
C GLU A 241 -0.49 21.76 14.31
N LEU A 242 -0.69 20.54 14.80
CA LEU A 242 -0.96 19.38 13.96
C LEU A 242 -2.24 19.54 13.14
N LEU A 243 -3.29 20.13 13.73
CA LEU A 243 -4.52 20.44 12.98
C LEU A 243 -4.27 21.44 11.84
N GLU A 244 -3.48 22.48 12.07
CA GLU A 244 -3.11 23.45 11.03
C GLU A 244 -2.26 22.80 9.93
N ILE A 245 -1.34 21.90 10.30
CA ILE A 245 -0.52 21.14 9.34
C ILE A 245 -1.40 20.20 8.50
N LEU A 246 -2.37 19.53 9.11
CA LEU A 246 -3.32 18.66 8.42
C LEU A 246 -4.19 19.45 7.43
N GLN A 247 -4.63 20.66 7.81
CA GLN A 247 -5.35 21.58 6.90
C GLN A 247 -4.51 21.96 5.67
N ASN A 248 -3.19 22.08 5.84
CA ASN A 248 -2.23 22.32 4.75
C ASN A 248 -1.86 21.05 3.95
N GLN A 249 -2.64 19.97 4.09
CA GLN A 249 -2.51 18.70 3.35
C GLN A 249 -1.22 17.91 3.61
N TYR A 250 -0.51 18.19 4.70
CA TYR A 250 0.61 17.34 5.10
C TYR A 250 0.10 16.04 5.74
N PRO A 251 0.59 14.87 5.29
CA PRO A 251 0.14 13.60 5.84
C PRO A 251 0.73 13.36 7.23
N ILE A 252 -0.17 13.10 8.18
CA ILE A 252 0.15 12.74 9.57
C ILE A 252 -0.28 11.28 9.79
N LYS A 253 0.61 10.45 10.33
CA LYS A 253 0.36 9.02 10.57
C LYS A 253 0.78 8.61 11.97
N GLU A 254 0.10 7.59 12.47
CA GLU A 254 0.51 6.90 13.70
C GLU A 254 1.70 5.98 13.41
N TYR A 255 2.64 5.90 14.36
CA TYR A 255 3.81 5.03 14.26
C TYR A 255 3.45 3.56 14.01
N THR A 256 2.50 3.02 14.78
CA THR A 256 2.06 1.61 14.68
C THR A 256 1.54 1.29 13.29
N GLN A 257 0.65 2.15 12.76
CA GLN A 257 0.07 2.02 11.43
C GLN A 257 1.14 2.14 10.34
N LEU A 258 2.08 3.06 10.48
CA LEU A 258 3.18 3.19 9.52
C LEU A 258 4.05 1.93 9.53
N TYR A 259 4.44 1.46 10.71
CA TYR A 259 5.27 0.27 10.89
C TYR A 259 4.58 -0.98 10.33
N GLU A 260 3.28 -1.18 10.60
CA GLU A 260 2.50 -2.31 10.09
C GLU A 260 2.35 -2.27 8.56
N ASN A 261 2.08 -1.09 8.00
CA ASN A 261 1.97 -0.93 6.55
C ASN A 261 3.29 -1.28 5.85
N ILE A 262 4.41 -0.86 6.41
CA ILE A 262 5.75 -1.10 5.88
C ILE A 262 6.17 -2.56 6.07
N SER A 263 6.10 -3.07 7.29
CA SER A 263 6.69 -4.34 7.69
C SER A 263 5.74 -5.53 7.56
N GLN A 264 4.44 -5.29 7.44
CA GLN A 264 3.37 -6.29 7.56
C GLN A 264 3.43 -7.07 8.88
N ARG A 265 3.95 -6.43 9.94
CA ARG A 265 4.14 -6.99 11.29
C ARG A 265 3.71 -5.95 12.33
N ILE A 266 3.29 -6.43 13.48
CA ILE A 266 2.90 -5.58 14.61
C ILE A 266 4.14 -5.28 15.46
N PRO A 267 4.40 -4.02 15.83
CA PRO A 267 5.54 -3.69 16.68
C PRO A 267 5.31 -4.22 18.11
N VAL A 268 6.25 -5.03 18.61
CA VAL A 268 6.12 -5.72 19.92
C VAL A 268 5.96 -4.75 21.09
N GLN A 269 6.55 -3.56 20.98
CA GLN A 269 6.49 -2.52 22.03
C GLN A 269 5.07 -1.99 22.29
N TYR A 270 4.15 -2.13 21.34
CA TYR A 270 2.77 -1.64 21.44
C TYR A 270 1.77 -2.75 21.81
N LEU A 271 2.24 -4.01 21.83
CA LEU A 271 1.40 -5.16 22.17
C LEU A 271 1.04 -5.23 23.67
N SER A 272 1.80 -4.61 24.57
CA SER A 272 1.59 -4.74 26.02
C SER A 272 0.36 -4.00 26.55
N ARG A 273 -0.05 -2.89 25.91
CA ARG A 273 -1.23 -2.10 26.32
C ARG A 273 -2.51 -2.54 25.61
N ASP A 274 -2.41 -2.89 24.32
CA ASP A 274 -3.56 -3.19 23.44
C ASP A 274 -3.55 -4.64 22.90
N PHE A 275 -2.91 -5.60 23.58
CA PHE A 275 -2.78 -7.00 23.13
C PHE A 275 -4.07 -7.58 22.52
N TYR A 276 -5.19 -7.35 23.21
CA TYR A 276 -6.50 -7.86 22.79
C TYR A 276 -6.98 -7.28 21.46
N ARG A 277 -6.59 -6.06 21.10
CA ARG A 277 -6.95 -5.43 19.82
C ARG A 277 -6.31 -6.12 18.62
N TYR A 278 -5.16 -6.75 18.84
CA TYR A 278 -4.37 -7.44 17.81
C TYR A 278 -4.55 -8.96 17.83
N PHE A 279 -5.31 -9.48 18.79
CA PHE A 279 -5.59 -10.90 18.85
C PHE A 279 -6.56 -11.27 17.71
N PRO A 280 -6.23 -12.27 16.87
CA PRO A 280 -7.13 -12.72 15.81
C PRO A 280 -8.31 -13.49 16.44
N PHE A 281 -9.29 -12.75 16.97
CA PHE A 281 -10.54 -13.33 17.45
C PHE A 281 -11.35 -13.84 16.26
N SER A 282 -11.33 -15.15 16.06
CA SER A 282 -12.17 -15.79 15.05
C SER A 282 -13.62 -15.86 15.55
N PHE A 283 -14.53 -15.10 14.94
CA PHE A 283 -15.98 -15.20 15.19
C PHE A 283 -16.55 -16.58 14.83
N ASN A 284 -15.85 -17.38 14.02
CA ASN A 284 -16.30 -18.70 13.58
C ASN A 284 -15.56 -19.85 14.29
N ASN A 285 -15.67 -19.91 15.62
CA ASN A 285 -15.08 -20.97 16.45
C ASN A 285 -15.89 -22.29 16.46
N GLN A 286 -16.96 -22.38 15.66
CA GLN A 286 -17.84 -23.57 15.58
C GLN A 286 -17.43 -24.57 14.50
N ASN A 287 -16.52 -24.21 13.58
CA ASN A 287 -16.14 -25.09 12.48
C ASN A 287 -15.11 -26.14 12.95
N ARG A 288 -15.57 -27.39 13.17
CA ARG A 288 -14.74 -28.50 13.69
C ARG A 288 -13.51 -28.82 12.83
N LEU A 289 -13.58 -28.58 11.51
CA LEU A 289 -12.46 -28.80 10.60
C LEU A 289 -11.33 -27.78 10.82
N TYR A 290 -11.68 -26.52 11.07
CA TYR A 290 -10.69 -25.48 11.39
C TYR A 290 -9.95 -25.78 12.69
N LEU A 291 -10.66 -26.26 13.72
CA LEU A 291 -10.06 -26.67 14.99
C LEU A 291 -9.05 -27.82 14.81
N PHE A 292 -9.39 -28.81 13.98
CA PHE A 292 -8.48 -29.91 13.67
C PHE A 292 -7.20 -29.43 12.97
N TYR A 293 -7.33 -28.55 11.98
CA TYR A 293 -6.18 -27.98 11.26
C TYR A 293 -5.28 -27.14 12.17
N ARG A 294 -5.89 -26.34 13.06
CA ARG A 294 -5.18 -25.55 14.07
C ARG A 294 -4.41 -26.42 15.06
N VAL A 295 -5.00 -27.52 15.53
CA VAL A 295 -4.32 -28.46 16.45
C VAL A 295 -3.09 -29.08 15.79
N ILE A 296 -3.20 -29.49 14.52
CA ILE A 296 -2.06 -30.04 13.77
C ILE A 296 -0.97 -28.97 13.58
N TYR A 297 -1.36 -27.75 13.19
CA TYR A 297 -0.41 -26.66 12.95
C TYR A 297 0.36 -26.28 14.22
N ILE A 298 -0.35 -26.11 15.35
CA ILE A 298 0.24 -25.80 16.65
C ILE A 298 1.13 -26.95 17.13
N LYS A 299 0.69 -28.21 16.98
CA LYS A 299 1.49 -29.38 17.37
C LYS A 299 2.79 -29.48 16.56
N ASN A 300 2.74 -29.19 15.25
CA ASN A 300 3.93 -29.16 14.40
C ASN A 300 4.87 -28.00 14.73
N THR A 301 4.35 -26.81 15.07
CA THR A 301 5.20 -25.70 15.53
C THR A 301 5.81 -25.97 16.91
N TYR A 302 5.08 -26.66 17.79
CA TYR A 302 5.58 -27.07 19.11
C TYR A 302 6.68 -28.14 19.00
N ILE A 303 6.50 -29.14 18.14
CA ILE A 303 7.52 -30.16 17.85
C ILE A 303 8.76 -29.52 17.22
N SER A 304 8.58 -28.56 16.30
CA SER A 304 9.67 -27.82 15.67
C SER A 304 10.45 -26.92 16.65
N ARG A 305 9.77 -26.33 17.65
CA ARG A 305 10.41 -25.52 18.71
C ARG A 305 11.05 -26.36 19.82
N LYS A 306 10.45 -27.50 20.19
CA LYS A 306 11.03 -28.45 21.16
C LYS A 306 12.36 -29.03 20.64
N ASN A 307 12.47 -29.26 19.33
CA ASN A 307 13.73 -29.66 18.68
C ASN A 307 14.78 -28.54 18.59
N ARG A 308 14.44 -27.29 18.93
CA ARG A 308 15.35 -26.13 18.93
C ARG A 308 15.71 -25.59 20.32
N GLY A 309 15.31 -26.27 21.40
CA GLY A 309 15.85 -26.02 22.75
C GLY A 309 15.47 -24.72 23.44
N TYR A 310 14.44 -23.99 23.01
CA TYR A 310 13.97 -22.79 23.72
C TYR A 310 12.83 -23.13 24.68
N GLY A 311 13.12 -23.11 25.99
CA GLY A 311 12.12 -23.19 27.05
C GLY A 311 11.35 -21.88 27.19
N ILE A 312 10.03 -21.96 27.34
CA ILE A 312 9.14 -20.81 27.54
C ILE A 312 8.71 -20.82 29.01
N TYR A 313 9.07 -19.78 29.76
CA TYR A 313 8.37 -19.42 31.00
C TYR A 313 7.14 -18.58 30.61
N PHE A 314 5.98 -18.96 31.15
CA PHE A 314 4.68 -18.32 30.91
C PHE A 314 4.61 -16.92 31.49
#